data_AF-A0A366K3V8-F1
#
_entry.id   AF-A0A366K3V8-F1
#
_cell.length_a   1.000
_cell.length_b   1.000
_cell.length_c   1.000
_cell.angle_alpha   90.00
_cell.angle_beta   90.00
_cell.angle_gamma   90.00
#
_symmetry.space_group_name_H-M   'P 1'
#
loop_
_entity.id
_entity.type
_entity.pdbx_description
1 polymer ?
#
loop_
_entity_poly.entity_id
_entity_poly.type
_entity_poly.pdbx_seq_one_letter_code
_entity_poly.pdbx_strand_id
1 'polypeptide(L)'
;MKKLSFLLSAAVLTLILGACSNEEASKGEEKEESAAETTEAADEGKEMRSALLSYQGEVTKVIRNTDANLTAEGQDPAEAAAAFEKEAKAVSVPEELTDYTKDIEAAVDSLSQYYAKKAELVKAGSEDMAEAEPFKEEYINSMTKVFEEVELSAPAFNSVFQ
;
A
#
# COMPACT_ATOMS: atom_id res chain seq x y z
N MET A 1 50.37 5.40 26.85
CA MET A 1 50.56 4.00 26.41
C MET A 1 50.38 3.94 24.90
N LYS A 2 51.34 3.31 24.21
CA LYS A 2 51.31 2.70 22.86
C LYS A 2 50.45 3.40 21.78
N LYS A 3 51.07 4.24 20.94
CA LYS A 3 51.58 3.96 19.57
C LYS A 3 50.47 4.11 18.51
N LEU A 4 50.42 5.21 17.77
CA LEU A 4 51.11 5.47 16.48
C LEU A 4 50.62 4.60 15.31
N SER A 5 50.37 5.31 14.20
CA SER A 5 50.51 4.91 12.79
C SER A 5 49.22 4.43 12.08
N PHE A 6 48.68 5.25 11.16
CA PHE A 6 49.02 5.38 9.72
C PHE A 6 48.24 4.33 8.90
N LEU A 7 47.26 4.69 8.05
CA LEU A 7 47.31 5.33 6.72
C LEU A 7 46.98 4.30 5.61
N LEU A 8 46.06 4.71 4.74
CA LEU A 8 45.94 4.37 3.31
C LEU A 8 45.66 2.91 2.89
N SER A 9 44.51 2.70 2.24
CA SER A 9 44.52 2.22 0.85
C SER A 9 43.19 2.50 0.15
N ALA A 10 43.34 3.04 -1.05
CA ALA A 10 42.29 3.37 -1.99
C ALA A 10 41.98 2.18 -2.92
N ALA A 11 40.77 2.23 -3.47
CA ALA A 11 40.34 1.70 -4.77
C ALA A 11 40.39 0.19 -5.00
N VAL A 12 39.22 -0.41 -5.28
CA VAL A 12 38.96 -1.03 -6.59
C VAL A 12 37.49 -0.85 -6.96
N LEU A 13 37.28 -0.19 -8.09
CA LEU A 13 36.07 -0.15 -8.90
C LEU A 13 36.08 -1.41 -9.77
N THR A 14 35.06 -2.26 -9.72
CA THR A 14 34.76 -3.17 -10.86
C THR A 14 33.26 -3.32 -11.05
N LEU A 15 32.85 -2.84 -12.22
CA LEU A 15 31.59 -3.06 -12.92
C LEU A 15 31.41 -4.56 -13.20
N ILE A 16 30.19 -5.09 -13.06
CA ILE A 16 29.70 -6.09 -14.01
C ILE A 16 28.23 -5.79 -14.34
N LEU A 17 28.03 -5.35 -15.58
CA LEU A 17 26.77 -5.36 -16.32
C LEU A 17 26.43 -6.82 -16.64
N GLY A 18 25.30 -7.31 -16.13
CA GLY A 18 24.69 -8.57 -16.56
C GLY A 18 23.57 -8.31 -17.57
N ALA A 19 23.93 -7.93 -18.81
CA ALA A 19 23.03 -8.01 -19.95
C ALA A 19 23.23 -9.36 -20.65
N CYS A 20 22.13 -9.92 -21.13
CA CYS A 20 22.03 -11.14 -21.92
C CYS A 20 23.11 -11.25 -23.02
N SER A 21 23.87 -12.35 -23.03
CA SER A 21 24.28 -12.97 -24.29
C SER A 21 24.57 -14.46 -24.09
N ASN A 22 24.09 -15.19 -25.08
CA ASN A 22 24.04 -16.61 -25.30
C ASN A 22 25.43 -17.29 -25.42
N GLU A 23 25.42 -18.59 -25.08
CA GLU A 23 26.26 -19.72 -25.53
C GLU A 23 27.59 -20.11 -24.85
N GLU A 24 27.60 -21.40 -24.49
CA GLU A 24 28.70 -22.37 -24.27
C GLU A 24 29.43 -22.48 -22.92
N ALA A 25 28.81 -23.31 -22.07
CA ALA A 25 29.35 -24.54 -21.50
C ALA A 25 30.69 -24.52 -20.72
N SER A 26 30.58 -24.74 -19.40
CA SER A 26 31.50 -25.65 -18.72
C SER A 26 30.79 -26.39 -17.59
N LYS A 27 31.05 -27.70 -17.57
CA LYS A 27 30.39 -28.77 -16.84
C LYS A 27 30.96 -28.83 -15.42
N GLY A 28 30.09 -28.74 -14.41
CA GLY A 28 30.40 -29.00 -13.01
C GLY A 28 29.12 -29.38 -12.29
N GLU A 29 29.00 -30.67 -11.95
CA GLU A 29 27.88 -31.28 -11.24
C GLU A 29 27.81 -30.84 -9.77
N GLU A 30 26.59 -30.97 -9.21
CA GLU A 30 26.19 -30.92 -7.80
C GLU A 30 25.91 -29.55 -7.17
N LYS A 31 24.65 -29.08 -7.27
CA LYS A 31 23.65 -29.11 -6.18
C LYS A 31 22.30 -28.53 -6.66
N GLU A 32 21.45 -29.39 -7.24
CA GLU A 32 20.03 -29.07 -7.51
C GLU A 32 19.22 -29.33 -6.24
N GLU A 33 19.13 -28.33 -5.37
CA GLU A 33 18.09 -28.23 -4.32
C GLU A 33 18.12 -26.80 -3.75
N SER A 34 17.56 -25.83 -4.47
CA SER A 34 17.28 -24.46 -3.97
C SER A 34 16.60 -23.57 -5.03
N ALA A 35 16.63 -23.93 -6.31
CA ALA A 35 16.15 -23.04 -7.38
C ALA A 35 14.62 -22.87 -7.37
N ALA A 36 13.84 -23.93 -7.10
CA ALA A 36 12.38 -23.91 -7.13
C ALA A 36 11.76 -23.04 -6.02
N GLU A 37 12.15 -23.23 -4.75
CA GLU A 37 11.64 -22.41 -3.62
C GLU A 37 11.95 -20.92 -3.79
N THR A 38 13.12 -20.59 -4.34
CA THR A 38 13.53 -19.18 -4.51
C THR A 38 12.78 -18.49 -5.66
N THR A 39 12.33 -19.25 -6.66
CA THR A 39 11.51 -18.68 -7.76
C THR A 39 10.04 -18.54 -7.36
N GLU A 40 9.49 -19.52 -6.63
CA GLU A 40 8.09 -19.52 -6.19
C GLU A 40 7.84 -18.38 -5.20
N ALA A 41 8.70 -18.20 -4.18
CA ALA A 41 8.59 -17.08 -3.24
C ALA A 41 8.77 -15.69 -3.89
N ALA A 42 9.59 -15.60 -4.95
CA ALA A 42 9.78 -14.33 -5.67
C ALA A 42 8.55 -13.97 -6.52
N ASP A 43 7.87 -14.96 -7.10
CA ASP A 43 6.63 -14.77 -7.86
C ASP A 43 5.46 -14.47 -6.91
N GLU A 44 5.34 -15.19 -5.79
CA GLU A 44 4.35 -14.91 -4.73
C GLU A 44 4.44 -13.46 -4.22
N GLY A 45 5.66 -12.99 -3.92
CA GLY A 45 5.86 -11.61 -3.50
C GLY A 45 5.50 -10.59 -4.59
N LYS A 46 5.66 -10.94 -5.87
CA LYS A 46 5.28 -10.05 -6.99
C LYS A 46 3.75 -10.00 -7.16
N GLU A 47 3.07 -11.14 -7.08
CA GLU A 47 1.61 -11.22 -7.18
C GLU A 47 0.95 -10.48 -6.00
N MET A 48 1.43 -10.69 -4.77
CA MET A 48 0.98 -9.97 -3.58
C MET A 48 1.10 -8.45 -3.74
N ARG A 49 2.27 -7.96 -4.20
CA ARG A 49 2.47 -6.53 -4.48
C ARG A 49 1.53 -6.00 -5.55
N SER A 50 1.29 -6.77 -6.61
CA SER A 50 0.36 -6.39 -7.68
C SER A 50 -1.08 -6.34 -7.18
N ALA A 51 -1.49 -7.31 -6.36
CA ALA A 51 -2.79 -7.39 -5.72
C ALA A 51 -3.02 -6.19 -4.79
N LEU A 52 -2.04 -5.82 -3.96
CA LEU A 52 -2.16 -4.66 -3.07
C LEU A 52 -2.33 -3.35 -3.85
N LEU A 53 -1.54 -3.15 -4.92
CA LEU A 53 -1.67 -1.97 -5.78
C LEU A 53 -3.03 -1.89 -6.48
N SER A 54 -3.53 -3.03 -6.95
CA SER A 54 -4.84 -3.12 -7.61
C SER A 54 -5.98 -2.86 -6.64
N TYR A 55 -5.95 -3.49 -5.46
CA TYR A 55 -6.89 -3.26 -4.37
C TYR A 55 -6.92 -1.80 -3.95
N GLN A 56 -5.75 -1.20 -3.71
CA GLN A 56 -5.65 0.22 -3.35
C GLN A 56 -6.20 1.14 -4.46
N GLY A 57 -6.04 0.75 -5.73
CA GLY A 57 -6.64 1.44 -6.87
C GLY A 57 -8.16 1.46 -6.81
N GLU A 58 -8.81 0.35 -6.46
CA GLU A 58 -10.27 0.28 -6.28
C GLU A 58 -10.73 1.12 -5.08
N VAL A 59 -10.07 1.01 -3.92
CA VAL A 59 -10.39 1.84 -2.74
C VAL A 59 -10.25 3.33 -3.05
N THR A 60 -9.19 3.71 -3.78
CA THR A 60 -8.96 5.09 -4.25
C THR A 60 -10.11 5.59 -5.14
N LYS A 61 -10.69 4.75 -5.99
CA LYS A 61 -11.87 5.11 -6.79
C LYS A 61 -13.08 5.35 -5.90
N VAL A 62 -13.31 4.49 -4.90
CA VAL A 62 -14.43 4.67 -3.96
C VAL A 62 -14.30 5.98 -3.19
N ILE A 63 -13.10 6.30 -2.67
CA ILE A 63 -12.81 7.58 -1.99
C ILE A 63 -13.14 8.76 -2.91
N ARG A 64 -12.59 8.77 -4.13
CA ARG A 64 -12.77 9.89 -5.07
C ARG A 64 -14.22 10.05 -5.52
N ASN A 65 -14.91 8.93 -5.77
CA ASN A 65 -16.32 8.96 -6.13
C ASN A 65 -17.15 9.53 -4.98
N THR A 66 -16.87 9.10 -3.75
CA THR A 66 -17.54 9.61 -2.55
C THR A 66 -17.30 11.11 -2.38
N ASP A 67 -16.04 11.56 -2.45
CA ASP A 67 -15.70 12.98 -2.28
C ASP A 67 -16.31 13.86 -3.39
N ALA A 68 -16.29 13.41 -4.65
CA ALA A 68 -16.97 14.10 -5.74
C ALA A 68 -18.48 14.20 -5.47
N ASN A 69 -19.06 13.14 -4.93
CA ASN A 69 -20.47 13.04 -4.56
C ASN A 69 -20.86 13.96 -3.39
N LEU A 70 -19.94 14.31 -2.49
CA LEU A 70 -20.20 15.30 -1.42
C LEU A 70 -20.51 16.69 -1.96
N THR A 71 -20.00 17.02 -3.15
CA THR A 71 -20.13 18.35 -3.75
C THR A 71 -21.04 18.38 -4.98
N ALA A 72 -21.61 17.22 -5.35
CA ALA A 72 -22.47 17.10 -6.51
C ALA A 72 -23.82 17.83 -6.32
N GLU A 73 -24.23 18.61 -7.32
CA GLU A 73 -25.52 19.29 -7.29
C GLU A 73 -26.68 18.28 -7.23
N GLY A 74 -27.64 18.54 -6.34
CA GLY A 74 -28.84 17.70 -6.18
C GLY A 74 -28.61 16.44 -5.35
N GLN A 75 -27.43 16.24 -4.78
CA GLN A 75 -27.14 15.15 -3.85
C GLN A 75 -27.04 15.65 -2.41
N ASP A 76 -27.60 14.89 -1.46
CA ASP A 76 -27.41 15.17 -0.04
C ASP A 76 -25.98 14.75 0.35
N PRO A 77 -25.11 15.67 0.79
CA PRO A 77 -23.71 15.34 1.08
C PRO A 77 -23.56 14.36 2.23
N ALA A 78 -24.49 14.33 3.17
CA ALA A 78 -24.43 13.37 4.27
C ALA A 78 -24.91 11.98 3.87
N GLU A 79 -25.86 11.86 2.94
CA GLU A 79 -26.21 10.58 2.34
C GLU A 79 -25.07 10.05 1.47
N ALA A 80 -24.41 10.92 0.69
CA ALA A 80 -23.23 10.58 -0.09
C ALA A 80 -22.09 10.06 0.80
N ALA A 81 -21.77 10.77 1.89
CA ALA A 81 -20.77 10.31 2.85
C ALA A 81 -21.14 8.97 3.49
N ALA A 82 -22.41 8.79 3.90
CA ALA A 82 -22.88 7.55 4.52
C ALA A 82 -22.89 6.34 3.55
N ALA A 83 -22.89 6.57 2.24
CA ALA A 83 -22.84 5.50 1.25
C ALA A 83 -21.47 4.80 1.17
N PHE A 84 -20.40 5.46 1.64
CA PHE A 84 -19.02 4.97 1.53
C PHE A 84 -18.85 3.54 2.07
N GLU A 85 -19.34 3.25 3.27
CA GLU A 85 -19.15 1.95 3.94
C GLU A 85 -19.65 0.79 3.05
N LYS A 86 -20.80 0.98 2.40
CA LYS A 86 -21.38 -0.02 1.51
C LYS A 86 -20.54 -0.21 0.25
N GLU A 87 -20.03 0.87 -0.32
CA GLU A 87 -19.19 0.83 -1.52
C GLU A 87 -17.81 0.23 -1.22
N ALA A 88 -17.21 0.58 -0.08
CA ALA A 88 -15.94 0.05 0.37
C ALA A 88 -16.02 -1.46 0.65
N LYS A 89 -17.09 -1.93 1.29
CA LYS A 89 -17.34 -3.38 1.49
C LYS A 89 -17.57 -4.16 0.20
N ALA A 90 -17.89 -3.49 -0.91
CA ALA A 90 -17.97 -4.13 -2.22
C ALA A 90 -16.60 -4.40 -2.84
N VAL A 91 -15.54 -3.73 -2.34
CA VAL A 91 -14.15 -3.99 -2.74
C VAL A 91 -13.62 -5.16 -1.92
N SER A 92 -13.56 -6.34 -2.54
CA SER A 92 -13.04 -7.55 -1.88
C SER A 92 -11.52 -7.50 -1.73
N VAL A 93 -11.01 -7.94 -0.59
CA VAL A 93 -9.57 -8.17 -0.38
C VAL A 93 -9.15 -9.37 -1.25
N PRO A 94 -8.15 -9.24 -2.14
CA PRO A 94 -7.65 -10.33 -2.96
C PRO A 94 -7.10 -11.49 -2.13
N GLU A 95 -7.17 -12.72 -2.66
CA GLU A 95 -6.69 -13.93 -1.98
C GLU A 95 -5.18 -13.92 -1.73
N GLU A 96 -4.43 -13.18 -2.55
CA GLU A 96 -3.00 -12.98 -2.41
C GLU A 96 -2.63 -12.13 -1.18
N LEU A 97 -3.61 -11.49 -0.54
CA LEU A 97 -3.45 -10.65 0.66
C LEU A 97 -4.06 -11.28 1.92
N THR A 98 -4.25 -12.60 1.96
CA THR A 98 -4.87 -13.28 3.13
C THR A 98 -4.16 -12.98 4.44
N ASP A 99 -2.83 -12.89 4.40
CA ASP A 99 -2.01 -12.63 5.58
C ASP A 99 -2.21 -11.22 6.15
N TYR A 100 -2.64 -10.27 5.30
CA TYR A 100 -2.88 -8.86 5.63
C TYR A 100 -4.37 -8.52 5.74
N THR A 101 -5.27 -9.48 5.54
CA THR A 101 -6.72 -9.23 5.43
C THR A 101 -7.25 -8.48 6.66
N LYS A 102 -6.84 -8.86 7.87
CA LYS A 102 -7.31 -8.20 9.10
C LYS A 102 -6.86 -6.74 9.18
N ASP A 103 -5.63 -6.46 8.80
CA ASP A 103 -5.08 -5.11 8.86
C ASP A 103 -5.69 -4.21 7.78
N ILE A 104 -5.93 -4.78 6.59
CA ILE A 104 -6.65 -4.11 5.49
C ILE A 104 -8.10 -3.82 5.89
N GLU A 105 -8.81 -4.80 6.44
CA GLU A 105 -10.20 -4.63 6.90
C GLU A 105 -10.30 -3.58 8.01
N ALA A 106 -9.37 -3.60 8.97
CA ALA A 106 -9.31 -2.59 10.03
C ALA A 106 -9.05 -1.19 9.46
N ALA A 107 -8.14 -1.05 8.49
CA ALA A 107 -7.88 0.23 7.83
C ALA A 107 -9.14 0.75 7.11
N VAL A 108 -9.86 -0.11 6.38
CA VAL A 108 -11.11 0.27 5.70
C VAL A 108 -12.22 0.59 6.70
N ASP A 109 -12.24 -0.04 7.87
CA ASP A 109 -13.16 0.33 8.95
C ASP A 109 -12.86 1.75 9.47
N SER A 110 -11.60 2.11 9.74
CA SER A 110 -11.23 3.49 10.07
C SER A 110 -11.64 4.46 8.97
N LEU A 111 -11.44 4.12 7.70
CA LEU A 111 -11.89 4.95 6.58
C LEU A 111 -13.43 5.06 6.51
N SER A 112 -14.16 4.01 6.87
CA SER A 112 -15.61 4.04 6.98
C SER A 112 -16.07 4.94 8.13
N GLN A 113 -15.36 4.91 9.27
CA GLN A 113 -15.60 5.81 10.39
C GLN A 113 -15.32 7.28 10.02
N TYR A 114 -14.30 7.55 9.21
CA TYR A 114 -14.03 8.89 8.67
C TYR A 114 -15.24 9.45 7.91
N TYR A 115 -15.79 8.67 6.98
CA TYR A 115 -16.95 9.10 6.19
C TYR A 115 -18.26 9.13 6.99
N ALA A 116 -18.46 8.19 7.91
CA ALA A 116 -19.59 8.23 8.83
C ALA A 116 -19.55 9.51 9.69
N LYS A 117 -18.37 9.87 10.19
CA LYS A 117 -18.19 11.09 10.97
C LYS A 117 -18.39 12.36 10.13
N LYS A 118 -17.90 12.39 8.88
CA LYS A 118 -18.23 13.47 7.92
C LYS A 118 -19.75 13.58 7.73
N ALA A 119 -20.46 12.47 7.55
CA ALA A 119 -21.91 12.48 7.39
C ALA A 119 -22.63 13.08 8.61
N GLU A 120 -22.21 12.73 9.82
CA GLU A 120 -22.75 13.31 11.06
C GLU A 120 -22.52 14.82 11.14
N LEU A 121 -21.30 15.27 10.86
CA LEU A 121 -20.91 16.68 10.92
C LEU A 121 -21.67 17.52 9.88
N VAL A 122 -21.81 17.01 8.66
CA VAL A 122 -22.62 17.63 7.61
C VAL A 122 -24.09 17.73 8.02
N LYS A 123 -24.69 16.65 8.57
CA LYS A 123 -26.07 16.68 9.07
C LYS A 123 -26.27 17.69 10.19
N ALA A 124 -25.24 17.89 11.02
CA ALA A 124 -25.23 18.88 12.09
C ALA A 124 -24.99 20.32 11.58
N GLY A 125 -24.67 20.51 10.29
CA GLY A 125 -24.33 21.81 9.71
C GLY A 125 -22.95 22.33 10.12
N SER A 126 -22.03 21.45 10.52
CA SER A 126 -20.65 21.81 10.85
C SER A 126 -19.85 22.11 9.57
N GLU A 127 -19.10 23.22 9.59
CA GLU A 127 -18.07 23.52 8.59
C GLU A 127 -16.70 22.96 8.98
N ASP A 128 -16.53 22.55 10.24
CA ASP A 128 -15.31 21.94 10.76
C ASP A 128 -15.40 20.41 10.68
N MET A 129 -14.39 19.80 10.06
CA MET A 129 -14.26 18.35 9.86
C MET A 129 -13.16 17.73 10.74
N ALA A 130 -12.55 18.48 11.64
CA ALA A 130 -11.45 18.04 12.47
C ALA A 130 -11.76 16.78 13.31
N GLU A 131 -13.02 16.57 13.69
CA GLU A 131 -13.43 15.36 14.43
C GLU A 131 -13.37 14.07 13.58
N ALA A 132 -13.40 14.17 12.25
CA ALA A 132 -13.27 13.03 11.35
C ALA A 132 -11.79 12.68 11.08
N GLU A 133 -10.91 13.68 11.05
CA GLU A 133 -9.50 13.56 10.65
C GLU A 133 -8.70 12.44 11.34
N PRO A 134 -8.86 12.15 12.65
CA PRO A 134 -8.16 11.04 13.29
C PRO A 134 -8.39 9.69 12.62
N PHE A 135 -9.60 9.44 12.11
CA PHE A 135 -9.94 8.19 11.43
C PHE A 135 -9.27 8.08 10.06
N LYS A 136 -9.13 9.21 9.34
CA LYS A 136 -8.36 9.27 8.10
C LYS A 136 -6.89 8.97 8.35
N GLU A 137 -6.30 9.58 9.37
CA GLU A 137 -4.90 9.32 9.74
C GLU A 137 -4.68 7.86 10.16
N GLU A 138 -5.64 7.24 10.86
CA GLU A 138 -5.57 5.81 11.20
C GLU A 138 -5.58 4.91 9.96
N TYR A 139 -6.44 5.20 8.97
CA TYR A 139 -6.42 4.52 7.68
C TYR A 139 -5.06 4.67 6.98
N ILE A 140 -4.54 5.89 6.88
CA ILE A 140 -3.26 6.19 6.21
C ILE A 140 -2.12 5.43 6.89
N ASN A 141 -2.05 5.48 8.22
CA ASN A 141 -1.00 4.80 8.98
C ASN A 141 -1.08 3.28 8.85
N SER A 142 -2.29 2.71 8.87
CA SER A 142 -2.49 1.26 8.77
C SER A 142 -2.15 0.75 7.38
N MET A 143 -2.65 1.40 6.33
CA MET A 143 -2.29 1.02 4.96
C MET A 143 -0.81 1.26 4.66
N THR A 144 -0.18 2.31 5.22
CA THR A 144 1.27 2.52 5.07
C THR A 144 2.05 1.33 5.59
N LYS A 145 1.69 0.77 6.75
CA LYS A 145 2.33 -0.44 7.29
C LYS A 145 2.14 -1.65 6.38
N VAL A 146 0.94 -1.89 5.87
CA VAL A 146 0.68 -3.00 4.94
C VAL A 146 1.57 -2.88 3.69
N PHE A 147 1.72 -1.66 3.14
CA PHE A 147 2.62 -1.42 2.01
C PHE A 147 4.09 -1.71 2.37
N GLU A 148 4.55 -1.25 3.53
CA GLU A 148 5.93 -1.48 3.99
C GLU A 148 6.22 -2.97 4.25
N GLU A 149 5.25 -3.71 4.79
CA GLU A 149 5.38 -5.16 5.07
C GLU A 149 5.48 -6.01 3.80
N VAL A 150 4.94 -5.53 2.67
CA VAL A 150 5.12 -6.16 1.35
C VAL A 150 6.26 -5.53 0.53
N GLU A 151 7.12 -4.75 1.18
CA GLU A 151 8.27 -4.06 0.59
C GLU A 151 7.91 -3.06 -0.51
N LEU A 152 6.71 -2.47 -0.46
CA LEU A 152 6.30 -1.37 -1.33
C LEU A 152 6.39 -0.03 -0.61
N SER A 153 6.70 1.01 -1.37
CA SER A 153 6.49 2.38 -0.90
C SER A 153 4.99 2.69 -0.92
N ALA A 154 4.47 3.15 0.21
CA ALA A 154 3.11 3.63 0.31
C ALA A 154 2.84 4.79 -0.67
N PRO A 155 1.64 4.86 -1.28
CA PRO A 155 1.25 6.00 -2.08
C PRO A 155 1.08 7.25 -1.19
N ALA A 156 1.05 8.42 -1.82
CA ALA A 156 0.71 9.66 -1.14
C ALA A 156 -0.81 9.69 -0.82
N PHE A 157 -1.25 8.95 0.20
CA PHE A 157 -2.66 8.77 0.53
C PHE A 157 -3.41 10.09 0.73
N ASN A 158 -2.76 11.09 1.33
CA ASN A 158 -3.35 12.42 1.51
C ASN A 158 -3.78 13.09 0.19
N SER A 159 -3.18 12.74 -0.94
CA SER A 159 -3.56 13.27 -2.26
C SER A 159 -4.81 12.61 -2.86
N VAL A 160 -5.33 11.57 -2.22
CA VAL A 160 -6.51 10.83 -2.69
C VAL A 160 -7.81 11.50 -2.24
N PHE A 161 -7.79 12.13 -1.05
CA PHE A 161 -8.92 12.82 -0.45
C PHE A 161 -9.08 14.24 -1.04
N GLN A 162 -10.31 14.71 -1.20
CA GLN A 162 -10.63 16.09 -1.61
C GLN A 162 -11.31 16.92 -0.52
#